data_AF-A0A9E0U1Y9-F1
#
_entry.id   AF-A0A9E0U1Y9-F1
#
_cell.length_a   1.000
_cell.length_b   1.000
_cell.length_c   1.000
_cell.angle_alpha   90.00
_cell.angle_beta   90.00
_cell.angle_gamma   90.00
#
_symmetry.space_group_name_H-M   'P 1'
#
loop_
_entity.id
_entity.type
_entity.pdbx_description
1 polymer ?
#
loop_
_entity_poly.entity_id
_entity_poly.type
_entity_poly.pdbx_seq_one_letter_code
_entity_poly.pdbx_strand_id
1 'polypeptide(L)' 'QVGLGELSVSEVKEMFEKAKRSEAGFTAPPHALFLVKVIY' A
#
# COMPACT_ATOMS: atom_id res chain seq x y z
N GLN A 1 -7.40 -4.02 -2.30
CA GLN A 1 -8.05 -2.78 -2.76
C GLN A 1 -7.85 -2.58 -4.26
N VAL A 2 -6.66 -2.23 -4.77
CA VAL A 2 -6.46 -2.09 -6.24
C VAL A 2 -6.78 -3.39 -7.00
N GLY A 3 -6.20 -4.52 -6.59
CA GLY A 3 -6.50 -5.82 -7.21
C GLY A 3 -7.93 -6.35 -7.00
N LEU A 4 -8.72 -5.69 -6.14
CA LEU A 4 -10.15 -5.98 -5.94
C LEU A 4 -11.05 -5.01 -6.75
N GLY A 5 -10.47 -4.01 -7.41
CA GLY A 5 -11.20 -2.96 -8.16
C GLY A 5 -11.76 -1.83 -7.29
N GLU A 6 -11.48 -1.82 -5.98
CA GLU A 6 -12.00 -0.82 -5.02
C GLU A 6 -11.25 0.52 -5.07
N LEU A 7 -10.07 0.53 -5.71
CA LEU A 7 -9.21 1.71 -5.79
C LEU A 7 -8.47 1.70 -7.12
N SER A 8 -8.51 2.79 -7.84
CA SER A 8 -7.83 2.94 -9.13
C SER A 8 -6.35 3.27 -8.94
N VAL A 9 -5.53 2.95 -9.94
CA VAL A 9 -4.09 3.28 -9.90
C VAL A 9 -3.85 4.80 -9.86
N SER A 10 -4.74 5.58 -10.48
CA SER A 10 -4.67 7.05 -10.46
C SER A 10 -4.86 7.61 -9.05
N GLU A 11 -5.81 7.07 -8.28
CA GLU A 11 -6.03 7.46 -6.89
C GLU A 11 -4.83 7.11 -5.99
N VAL A 12 -4.12 6.01 -6.29
CA VAL A 12 -2.86 5.69 -5.58
C VAL A 12 -1.86 6.82 -5.72
N LYS A 13 -1.71 7.37 -6.92
CA LYS A 13 -0.78 8.47 -7.18
C LYS A 13 -1.15 9.72 -6.35
N GLU A 14 -2.42 10.08 -6.32
CA GLU A 14 -2.90 11.23 -5.54
C GLU A 14 -2.65 11.06 -4.03
N MET A 15 -2.78 9.84 -3.50
CA MET A 15 -2.47 9.55 -2.10
C MET A 15 -1.00 9.79 -1.75
N PHE A 16 -0.08 9.48 -2.67
CA PHE A 16 1.35 9.76 -2.48
C PHE A 16 1.66 11.26 -2.41
N GLU A 17 0.96 12.08 -3.20
CA GLU A 17 1.14 13.54 -3.20
C GLU A 17 0.61 14.19 -1.91
N LYS A 18 -0.49 13.67 -1.35
CA LYS A 18 -1.09 14.20 -0.12
C LYS A 18 -0.40 13.71 1.16
N ALA A 19 0.25 12.55 1.12
CA ALA A 19 0.96 11.93 2.25
C ALA A 19 0.14 11.79 3.56
N LYS A 20 -1.18 11.57 3.45
CA LYS A 20 -2.08 11.39 4.61
C LYS A 20 -2.39 9.91 4.86
N ARG A 21 -1.97 9.38 6.02
CA ARG A 21 -2.19 7.97 6.39
C ARG A 21 -3.66 7.56 6.42
N SER A 22 -4.56 8.48 6.78
CA SER A 22 -6.00 8.24 6.86
C SER A 22 -6.68 7.97 5.51
N GLU A 23 -6.05 8.41 4.41
CA GLU A 23 -6.54 8.17 3.05
C GLU A 23 -6.03 6.83 2.49
N ALA A 24 -5.00 6.25 3.11
CA ALA A 24 -4.44 4.97 2.71
C ALA A 24 -5.25 3.78 3.26
N GLY A 25 -5.20 2.66 2.55
CA GLY A 25 -5.85 1.42 2.94
C GLY A 25 -5.40 0.82 4.27
N PHE A 26 -6.07 -0.28 4.64
CA PHE A 26 -5.70 -1.06 5.82
C PHE A 26 -4.28 -1.62 5.69
N THR A 27 -3.54 -1.60 6.80
CA THR A 27 -2.22 -2.24 6.86
C THR A 27 -2.41 -3.75 6.69
N ALA A 28 -1.68 -4.35 5.74
CA ALA A 28 -1.69 -5.79 5.57
C ALA A 28 -1.19 -6.48 6.86
N PRO A 29 -1.81 -7.60 7.29
CA PRO A 29 -1.34 -8.35 8.45
C PRO A 29 0.11 -8.83 8.31
N PRO A 30 0.90 -8.85 9.39
CA PRO A 30 2.33 -9.13 9.32
C PRO A 30 2.67 -10.61 9.09
N HIS A 31 1.76 -11.54 9.38
CA HIS A 31 2.03 -12.98 9.34
C HIS A 31 2.38 -13.52 7.95
N ALA A 32 2.06 -12.77 6.90
CA ALA A 32 2.38 -13.10 5.51
C ALA A 32 3.56 -12.27 4.94
N LEU A 33 4.22 -11.44 5.77
CA LEU A 33 5.37 -10.63 5.37
C LEU A 33 6.66 -11.37 5.73
N PHE A 34 7.53 -11.58 4.74
CA PHE A 34 8.80 -12.28 4.93
C PHE A 34 9.97 -11.40 4.48
N LEU A 35 11.00 -11.28 5.33
CA LEU A 35 12.27 -10.65 4.96
C LEU A 35 13.06 -11.62 4.07
N VAL A 36 13.13 -11.35 2.77
CA VAL A 36 13.73 -12.26 1.80
C VAL A 36 15.25 -12.13 1.73
N LYS A 37 15.77 -10.90 1.74
CA LYS A 37 17.20 -10.63 1.52
C LYS A 37 17.59 -9.30 2.14
N VAL A 38 18.81 -9.24 2.69
CA VAL A 38 19.51 -8.00 3.04
C VAL A 38 20.73 -7.90 2.12
N ILE A 39 20.90 -6.77 1.44
CA ILE A 39 22.02 -6.48 0.55
C ILE A 39 22.93 -5.48 1.24
N TYR A 40 24.22 -5.77 1.28
CA TYR A 40 25.27 -4.91 1.83
C TYR A 40 25.98 -4.16 0.71
#